data_AF-A0AAF3JB94-F1
#
_entry.id   AF-A0AAF3JB94-F1
#
_cell.length_a   1.000
_cell.length_b   1.000
_cell.length_c   1.000
_cell.angle_alpha   90.00
_cell.angle_beta   90.00
_cell.angle_gamma   90.00
#
_symmetry.space_group_name_H-M   'P 1'
#
loop_
_entity.id
_entity.type
_entity.pdbx_description
1 polymer ?
#
loop_
_entity_poly.entity_id
_entity_poly.type
_entity_poly.pdbx_seq_one_letter_code
_entity_poly.pdbx_strand_id
1 'polypeptide(L)'
;MFFSIGVADVASLFINAILRHLTVYKIGPEEARRKAMIKNSFQTWEWLYRVAYLVSALVFYVHFLGHCFLSLNRFTSVLLPGYHRKFWAHSTKWFIFAKWFAAFALISYRLTARLNFVDQNDGTYLVDGYNNAAIRVLSHLVSGTVCGVSTMISMFLSMITLAQLYCLRTKVSMKQAKIERNLMIYTLLTFLSSLVMDWQQFYRVHTVNNYDKEKLAWIGKQYFWINDILVFSNLYTLIICCWPVASILQEAKWTLLVPRQKSSAMQATFGNVYSMRVQWSIYASTFEALQKFIR
;
A
#
# COMPACT_ATOMS: atom_id res chain seq x y z
N MET A 1 -3.66 -13.00 -2.79
CA MET A 1 -3.06 -12.07 -1.81
C MET A 1 -2.38 -10.90 -2.51
N PHE A 2 -1.35 -11.11 -3.35
CA PHE A 2 -0.68 -10.06 -4.12
C PHE A 2 -1.62 -9.11 -4.86
N PHE A 3 -2.63 -9.64 -5.55
CA PHE A 3 -3.62 -8.82 -6.24
C PHE A 3 -4.33 -7.82 -5.31
N SER A 4 -4.72 -8.24 -4.11
CA SER A 4 -5.39 -7.35 -3.16
C SER A 4 -4.43 -6.31 -2.56
N ILE A 5 -3.13 -6.59 -2.51
CA ILE A 5 -2.12 -5.60 -2.09
C ILE A 5 -1.94 -4.60 -3.23
N GLY A 6 -1.75 -5.07 -4.46
CA GLY A 6 -1.63 -4.21 -5.63
C GLY A 6 -2.83 -3.26 -5.86
N VAL A 7 -4.06 -3.68 -5.52
CA VAL A 7 -5.24 -2.81 -5.72
C VAL A 7 -5.19 -1.67 -4.71
N ALA A 8 -4.82 -1.99 -3.47
CA ALA A 8 -4.59 -0.99 -2.44
C ALA A 8 -3.43 -0.07 -2.86
N ASP A 9 -2.35 -0.63 -3.39
CA ASP A 9 -1.19 0.10 -3.88
C ASP A 9 -1.56 1.15 -4.94
N VAL A 10 -2.28 0.73 -5.97
CA VAL A 10 -2.79 1.63 -7.02
C VAL A 10 -3.71 2.70 -6.44
N ALA A 11 -4.66 2.31 -5.58
CA ALA A 11 -5.55 3.26 -4.95
C ALA A 11 -4.76 4.30 -4.13
N SER A 12 -3.72 3.87 -3.41
CA SER A 12 -2.83 4.74 -2.64
C SER A 12 -2.23 5.83 -3.51
N LEU A 13 -1.70 5.47 -4.69
CA LEU A 13 -1.04 6.41 -5.59
C LEU A 13 -2.00 7.51 -6.05
N PHE A 14 -3.21 7.12 -6.48
CA PHE A 14 -4.23 8.09 -6.91
C PHE A 14 -4.65 9.01 -5.77
N ILE A 15 -4.93 8.45 -4.59
CA ILE A 15 -5.39 9.22 -3.44
C ILE A 15 -4.29 10.16 -2.94
N ASN A 16 -3.04 9.69 -2.88
CA ASN A 16 -1.92 10.51 -2.46
C ASN A 16 -1.63 11.61 -3.49
N ALA A 17 -1.81 11.36 -4.79
CA ALA A 17 -1.75 12.40 -5.82
C ALA A 17 -2.84 13.46 -5.66
N ILE A 18 -4.08 13.04 -5.36
CA ILE A 18 -5.19 13.96 -5.04
C ILE A 18 -4.82 14.78 -3.80
N LEU A 19 -4.38 14.16 -2.71
CA LEU A 19 -3.98 14.85 -1.48
C LEU A 19 -2.86 15.86 -1.74
N ARG A 20 -1.84 15.52 -2.54
CA ARG A 20 -0.79 16.45 -2.94
C ARG A 20 -1.35 17.63 -3.71
N HIS A 21 -2.18 17.40 -4.72
CA HIS A 21 -2.80 18.49 -5.48
C HIS A 21 -3.65 19.39 -4.59
N LEU A 22 -4.47 18.83 -3.71
CA LEU A 22 -5.27 19.58 -2.75
C LEU A 22 -4.41 20.44 -1.80
N THR A 23 -3.21 19.96 -1.46
CA THR A 23 -2.27 20.69 -0.60
C THR A 23 -1.53 21.80 -1.37
N VAL A 24 -1.24 21.60 -2.67
CA VAL A 24 -0.52 22.57 -3.52
C VAL A 24 -1.43 23.72 -4.00
N TYR A 25 -2.71 23.44 -4.28
CA TYR A 25 -3.64 24.43 -4.85
C TYR A 25 -4.00 25.61 -3.92
N LYS A 26 -3.52 25.63 -2.67
CA LYS A 26 -3.78 26.70 -1.69
C LYS A 26 -2.60 27.64 -1.43
N ILE A 27 -1.42 27.35 -1.98
CA ILE A 27 -0.18 28.10 -1.74
C ILE A 27 0.00 29.16 -2.83
N GLY A 28 -0.83 30.21 -2.81
CA GLY A 28 -0.70 31.32 -3.75
C GLY A 28 -1.21 32.66 -3.17
N PRO A 29 -0.50 33.78 -3.36
CA PRO A 29 -0.83 35.09 -2.78
C PRO A 29 -2.12 35.74 -3.33
N GLU A 30 -2.85 35.09 -4.24
CA GLU A 30 -4.20 35.49 -4.68
C GLU A 30 -5.32 35.13 -3.68
N GLU A 31 -4.97 34.68 -2.47
CA GLU A 31 -5.85 34.09 -1.47
C GLU A 31 -6.99 35.02 -0.98
N ALA A 32 -6.78 36.34 -0.98
CA ALA A 32 -7.79 37.30 -0.54
C ALA A 32 -8.94 37.48 -1.56
N ARG A 33 -8.68 37.35 -2.88
CA ARG A 33 -9.72 37.45 -3.92
C ARG A 33 -10.50 36.15 -4.12
N ARG A 34 -9.87 34.99 -3.88
CA ARG A 34 -10.53 33.68 -3.98
C ARG A 34 -11.39 33.32 -2.76
N LYS A 35 -11.04 33.78 -1.56
CA LYS A 35 -11.82 33.56 -0.32
C LYS A 35 -13.26 34.11 -0.40
N ALA A 36 -13.55 35.08 -1.27
CA ALA A 36 -14.89 35.64 -1.46
C ALA A 36 -15.77 34.85 -2.46
N MET A 37 -15.19 34.17 -3.47
CA MET A 37 -15.96 33.30 -4.41
C MET A 37 -16.15 31.87 -3.88
N ILE A 38 -15.36 31.44 -2.90
CA ILE A 38 -15.21 30.05 -2.46
C ILE A 38 -15.75 29.90 -1.04
N LYS A 39 -17.02 30.21 -0.79
CA LYS A 39 -17.69 29.79 0.46
C LYS A 39 -18.45 28.48 0.28
N ASN A 40 -19.06 28.26 -0.89
CA ASN A 40 -19.72 26.99 -1.25
C ASN A 40 -18.75 25.91 -1.75
N SER A 41 -17.62 26.27 -2.38
CA SER A 41 -16.62 25.28 -2.80
C SER A 41 -15.69 24.84 -1.67
N PHE A 42 -15.55 25.63 -0.60
CA PHE A 42 -14.70 25.28 0.56
C PHE A 42 -15.17 24.01 1.27
N GLN A 43 -16.48 23.86 1.47
CA GLN A 43 -17.07 22.68 2.09
C GLN A 43 -16.88 21.42 1.24
N THR A 44 -16.94 21.55 -0.09
CA THR A 44 -16.67 20.44 -1.03
C THR A 44 -15.21 20.00 -0.99
N TRP A 45 -14.27 20.94 -0.95
CA TRP A 45 -12.84 20.64 -0.87
C TRP A 45 -12.44 20.00 0.46
N GLU A 46 -13.01 20.48 1.57
CA GLU A 46 -12.77 19.90 2.89
C GLU A 46 -13.30 18.46 2.97
N TRP A 47 -14.49 18.19 2.43
CA TRP A 47 -15.04 16.84 2.35
C TRP A 47 -14.18 15.91 1.49
N LEU A 48 -13.75 16.37 0.32
CA LEU A 48 -12.84 15.61 -0.55
C LEU A 48 -11.52 15.27 0.15
N TYR A 49 -10.94 16.25 0.86
CA TYR A 49 -9.71 16.04 1.64
C TYR A 49 -9.92 15.03 2.77
N ARG A 50 -11.03 15.13 3.52
CA ARG A 50 -11.42 14.18 4.58
C ARG A 50 -11.52 12.76 4.05
N VAL A 51 -12.25 12.58 2.95
CA VAL A 51 -12.41 11.26 2.29
C VAL A 51 -11.06 10.75 1.82
N ALA A 52 -10.28 11.55 1.09
CA ALA A 52 -8.98 11.15 0.59
C ALA A 52 -8.01 10.76 1.74
N TYR A 53 -7.99 11.53 2.82
CA TYR A 53 -7.19 11.23 4.01
C TYR A 53 -7.59 9.88 4.65
N LEU A 54 -8.89 9.62 4.78
CA LEU A 54 -9.40 8.37 5.32
C LEU A 54 -9.07 7.18 4.41
N VAL A 55 -9.28 7.30 3.10
CA VAL A 55 -8.98 6.20 2.18
C VAL A 55 -7.47 5.96 2.12
N SER A 56 -6.63 7.00 2.16
CA SER A 56 -5.17 6.86 2.27
C SER A 56 -4.76 6.09 3.53
N ALA A 57 -5.32 6.43 4.68
CA ALA A 57 -5.06 5.71 5.93
C ALA A 57 -5.57 4.25 5.90
N LEU A 58 -6.74 3.99 5.30
CA LEU A 58 -7.28 2.64 5.14
C LEU A 58 -6.33 1.79 4.28
N VAL A 59 -5.93 2.32 3.13
CA VAL A 59 -5.01 1.68 2.19
C VAL A 59 -3.66 1.42 2.85
N PHE A 60 -3.14 2.34 3.65
CA PHE A 60 -1.93 2.13 4.43
C PHE A 60 -2.04 0.91 5.36
N TYR A 61 -3.11 0.81 6.16
CA TYR A 61 -3.30 -0.36 7.03
C TYR A 61 -3.50 -1.66 6.24
N VAL A 62 -4.19 -1.60 5.10
CA VAL A 62 -4.34 -2.75 4.19
C VAL A 62 -2.99 -3.20 3.63
N HIS A 63 -2.11 -2.26 3.27
CA HIS A 63 -0.77 -2.56 2.78
C HIS A 63 0.06 -3.21 3.90
N PHE A 64 0.03 -2.62 5.08
CA PHE A 64 0.76 -3.05 6.26
C PHE A 64 0.40 -4.47 6.72
N LEU A 65 -0.89 -4.76 6.88
CA LEU A 65 -1.37 -6.11 7.20
C LEU A 65 -1.10 -7.08 6.03
N GLY A 66 -1.10 -6.58 4.79
CA GLY A 66 -0.75 -7.33 3.60
C GLY A 66 0.69 -7.85 3.66
N HIS A 67 1.64 -7.01 4.10
CA HIS A 67 3.03 -7.40 4.31
C HIS A 67 3.17 -8.50 5.34
N CYS A 68 2.49 -8.40 6.48
CA CYS A 68 2.53 -9.42 7.52
C CYS A 68 2.04 -10.79 7.00
N PHE A 69 0.88 -10.83 6.33
CA PHE A 69 0.38 -12.07 5.77
C PHE A 69 1.22 -12.61 4.61
N LEU A 70 1.84 -11.72 3.85
CA LEU A 70 2.77 -12.11 2.80
C LEU A 70 4.06 -12.73 3.39
N SER A 71 4.66 -12.13 4.42
CA SER A 71 5.80 -12.70 5.13
C SER A 71 5.45 -14.08 5.70
N LEU A 72 4.25 -14.25 6.29
CA LEU A 72 3.76 -15.55 6.75
C LEU A 72 3.57 -16.55 5.60
N ASN A 73 3.02 -16.10 4.48
CA ASN A 73 2.87 -16.93 3.28
C ASN A 73 4.22 -17.43 2.78
N ARG A 74 5.23 -16.56 2.74
CA ARG A 74 6.59 -16.94 2.33
C ARG A 74 7.27 -17.86 3.33
N PHE A 75 7.21 -17.52 4.61
CA PHE A 75 7.71 -18.36 5.69
C PHE A 75 7.18 -19.79 5.58
N THR A 76 5.86 -19.95 5.50
CA THR A 76 5.25 -21.29 5.38
C THR A 76 5.58 -21.96 4.05
N SER A 77 5.77 -21.21 2.96
CA SER A 77 6.13 -21.81 1.65
C SER A 77 7.52 -22.43 1.65
N VAL A 78 8.45 -21.82 2.39
CA VAL A 78 9.85 -22.25 2.45
C VAL A 78 10.06 -23.32 3.53
N LEU A 79 9.51 -23.11 4.73
CA LEU A 79 9.73 -24.02 5.86
C LEU A 79 8.76 -25.21 5.89
N LEU A 80 7.55 -25.06 5.35
CA LEU A 80 6.47 -26.06 5.48
C LEU A 80 5.84 -26.40 4.11
N PRO A 81 6.62 -26.79 3.08
CA PRO A 81 6.12 -26.92 1.71
C PRO A 81 4.98 -27.94 1.56
N GLY A 82 5.02 -29.05 2.33
CA GLY A 82 3.98 -30.09 2.28
C GLY A 82 2.60 -29.63 2.78
N TYR A 83 2.57 -28.72 3.75
CA TYR A 83 1.34 -28.18 4.34
C TYR A 83 0.91 -26.86 3.69
N HIS A 84 1.87 -26.08 3.17
CA HIS A 84 1.64 -24.76 2.60
C HIS A 84 0.51 -24.76 1.56
N ARG A 85 0.58 -25.66 0.57
CA ARG A 85 -0.41 -25.68 -0.53
C ARG A 85 -1.83 -25.92 -0.02
N LYS A 86 -2.01 -26.87 0.91
CA LYS A 86 -3.32 -27.21 1.48
C LYS A 86 -3.88 -26.05 2.32
N PHE A 87 -3.05 -25.48 3.20
CA PHE A 87 -3.45 -24.37 4.06
C PHE A 87 -3.84 -23.13 3.24
N TRP A 88 -2.98 -22.69 2.31
CA TRP A 88 -3.22 -21.45 1.59
C TRP A 88 -4.29 -21.54 0.51
N ALA A 89 -4.57 -22.73 -0.03
CA ALA A 89 -5.65 -22.92 -1.00
C ALA A 89 -7.01 -22.48 -0.44
N HIS A 90 -7.28 -22.78 0.84
CA HIS A 90 -8.54 -22.43 1.49
C HIS A 90 -8.45 -21.09 2.24
N SER A 91 -7.35 -20.84 2.95
CA SER A 91 -7.24 -19.69 3.85
C SER A 91 -7.01 -18.35 3.16
N THR A 92 -6.52 -18.31 1.91
CA THR A 92 -6.17 -17.04 1.24
C THR A 92 -7.34 -16.06 1.17
N LYS A 93 -8.56 -16.53 0.92
CA LYS A 93 -9.76 -15.67 0.83
C LYS A 93 -10.08 -15.04 2.19
N TRP A 94 -9.98 -15.85 3.25
CA TRP A 94 -10.18 -15.40 4.63
C TRP A 94 -9.12 -14.40 5.07
N PHE A 95 -7.85 -14.60 4.72
CA PHE A 95 -6.80 -13.62 5.00
C PHE A 95 -7.04 -12.29 4.26
N ILE A 96 -7.53 -12.33 3.01
CA ILE A 96 -7.89 -11.11 2.29
C ILE A 96 -9.04 -10.39 3.01
N PHE A 97 -10.10 -11.11 3.38
CA PHE A 97 -11.23 -10.53 4.10
C PHE A 97 -10.82 -9.96 5.46
N ALA A 98 -10.12 -10.75 6.28
CA ALA A 98 -9.63 -10.37 7.59
C ALA A 98 -8.73 -9.13 7.53
N LYS A 99 -7.89 -9.01 6.49
CA LYS A 99 -7.04 -7.84 6.25
C LYS A 99 -7.86 -6.56 6.09
N TRP A 100 -8.85 -6.58 5.19
CA TRP A 100 -9.70 -5.40 4.95
C TRP A 100 -10.55 -5.07 6.16
N PHE A 101 -11.11 -6.09 6.82
CA PHE A 101 -11.89 -5.91 8.04
C PHE A 101 -11.06 -5.30 9.17
N ALA A 102 -9.86 -5.82 9.42
CA ALA A 102 -8.94 -5.29 10.42
C ALA A 102 -8.50 -3.86 10.08
N ALA A 103 -8.17 -3.56 8.81
CA ALA A 103 -7.83 -2.20 8.40
C ALA A 103 -9.00 -1.21 8.62
N PHE A 104 -10.23 -1.66 8.35
CA PHE A 104 -11.43 -0.86 8.61
C PHE A 104 -11.65 -0.63 10.12
N ALA A 105 -11.48 -1.66 10.93
CA ALA A 105 -11.53 -1.55 12.39
C ALA A 105 -10.46 -0.57 12.91
N LEU A 106 -9.23 -0.64 12.38
CA LEU A 106 -8.13 0.24 12.75
C LEU A 106 -8.36 1.70 12.35
N ILE A 107 -9.13 1.99 11.30
CA ILE A 107 -9.45 3.38 10.93
C ILE A 107 -10.74 3.90 11.58
N SER A 108 -11.59 3.02 12.11
CA SER A 108 -12.90 3.40 12.67
C SER A 108 -12.82 4.54 13.69
N TYR A 109 -11.76 4.56 14.52
CA TYR A 109 -11.56 5.65 15.49
C TYR A 109 -11.34 7.02 14.85
N ARG A 110 -10.74 7.07 13.64
CA ARG A 110 -10.55 8.32 12.90
C ARG A 110 -11.87 8.84 12.33
N LEU A 111 -12.81 7.94 12.02
CA LEU A 111 -14.17 8.32 11.60
C LEU A 111 -14.94 8.96 12.77
N THR A 112 -14.79 8.43 13.97
CA THR A 112 -15.46 8.96 15.17
C THR A 112 -14.80 10.23 15.71
N ALA A 113 -13.51 10.42 15.45
CA ALA A 113 -12.68 11.48 16.05
C ALA A 113 -13.01 12.92 15.64
N ARG A 114 -14.03 13.19 14.79
CA ARG A 114 -14.34 14.52 14.23
C ARG A 114 -13.06 15.29 13.91
N LEU A 115 -12.20 14.71 13.06
CA LEU A 115 -10.92 15.31 12.68
C LEU A 115 -11.19 16.70 12.10
N ASN A 116 -10.93 17.75 12.87
CA ASN A 116 -11.01 19.12 12.38
C ASN A 116 -9.71 19.44 11.66
N PHE A 117 -9.81 20.03 10.48
CA PHE A 117 -8.66 20.46 9.71
C PHE A 117 -8.51 21.96 9.93
N VAL A 118 -7.42 22.35 10.59
CA VAL A 118 -7.09 23.75 10.82
C VAL A 118 -6.10 24.17 9.75
N ASP A 119 -6.46 25.22 9.04
CA ASP A 119 -5.61 25.88 8.05
C ASP A 119 -4.40 26.50 8.76
N GLN A 120 -3.20 26.17 8.31
CA GLN A 120 -1.98 26.82 8.75
C GLN A 120 -1.66 27.99 7.82
N ASN A 121 -0.97 29.01 8.34
CA ASN A 121 -0.53 30.19 7.58
C ASN A 121 0.45 29.86 6.43
N ASP A 122 0.96 28.63 6.37
CA ASP A 122 1.84 28.12 5.31
C ASP A 122 1.07 27.36 4.20
N GLY A 123 -0.27 27.36 4.24
CA GLY A 123 -1.15 26.69 3.29
C GLY A 123 -1.30 25.18 3.52
N THR A 124 -0.79 24.64 4.64
CA THR A 124 -1.00 23.24 5.02
C THR A 124 -2.23 23.08 5.92
N TYR A 125 -2.79 21.87 5.97
CA TYR A 125 -3.87 21.53 6.90
C TYR A 125 -3.32 20.67 8.03
N LEU A 126 -3.48 21.13 9.27
CA LEU A 126 -3.24 20.32 10.46
C LEU A 126 -4.52 19.63 10.91
N VAL A 127 -4.38 18.37 11.28
CA VAL A 127 -5.45 17.63 11.96
C VAL A 127 -5.47 18.04 13.43
N ASP A 128 -6.41 18.92 13.80
CA ASP A 128 -6.56 19.45 15.17
C ASP A 128 -7.26 18.45 16.12
N GLY A 129 -7.70 17.30 15.60
CA GLY A 129 -8.26 16.20 16.39
C GLY A 129 -7.29 15.58 17.41
N TYR A 130 -5.98 15.80 17.25
CA TYR A 130 -4.95 15.29 18.18
C TYR A 130 -4.82 16.10 19.48
N ASN A 131 -5.57 17.19 19.64
CA ASN A 131 -5.62 17.89 20.93
C ASN A 131 -6.33 17.05 22.01
N ASN A 132 -7.23 16.15 21.62
CA ASN A 132 -7.90 15.24 22.53
C ASN A 132 -6.95 14.11 22.99
N ALA A 133 -6.75 14.01 24.30
CA ALA A 133 -5.90 12.99 24.91
C ALA A 133 -6.33 11.55 24.55
N ALA A 134 -7.63 11.26 24.48
CA ALA A 134 -8.14 9.94 24.10
C ALA A 134 -7.77 9.58 22.65
N ILE A 135 -7.84 10.56 21.73
CA ILE A 135 -7.44 10.37 20.32
C ILE A 135 -5.92 10.14 20.22
N ARG A 136 -5.11 10.84 21.03
CA ARG A 136 -3.65 10.58 21.08
C ARG A 136 -3.33 9.18 21.56
N VAL A 137 -3.91 8.75 22.69
CA VAL A 137 -3.74 7.41 23.24
C VAL A 137 -4.16 6.35 22.22
N LEU A 138 -5.30 6.54 21.56
CA LEU A 138 -5.79 5.59 20.57
C LEU A 138 -4.92 5.56 19.31
N SER A 139 -4.43 6.73 18.86
CA SER A 139 -3.46 6.81 17.77
C SER A 139 -2.15 6.12 18.12
N HIS A 140 -1.70 6.20 19.38
CA HIS A 140 -0.53 5.47 19.86
C HIS A 140 -0.79 3.96 19.91
N LEU A 141 -1.94 3.52 20.41
CA LEU A 141 -2.27 2.09 20.48
C LEU A 141 -2.33 1.47 19.08
N VAL A 142 -3.09 2.11 18.18
CA VAL A 142 -3.29 1.61 16.82
C VAL A 142 -2.01 1.74 16.00
N SER A 143 -1.43 2.94 15.95
CA SER A 143 -0.33 3.20 15.03
C SER A 143 1.03 2.88 15.64
N GLY A 144 1.20 2.88 16.95
CA GLY A 144 2.44 2.47 17.62
C GLY A 144 2.46 0.98 17.87
N THR A 145 1.49 0.47 18.63
CA THR A 145 1.51 -0.93 19.09
C THR A 145 1.09 -1.91 18.01
N VAL A 146 -0.07 -1.75 17.39
CA VAL A 146 -0.55 -2.72 16.38
C VAL A 146 0.35 -2.73 15.16
N CYS A 147 0.73 -1.54 14.67
CA CYS A 147 1.69 -1.46 13.58
C CYS A 147 3.05 -2.05 14.00
N GLY A 148 3.68 -1.52 15.04
CA GLY A 148 5.01 -1.97 15.47
C GLY A 148 5.09 -3.49 15.67
N VAL A 149 4.13 -4.08 16.39
CA VAL A 149 4.09 -5.54 16.60
C VAL A 149 3.99 -6.30 15.27
N SER A 150 3.14 -5.87 14.34
CA SER A 150 3.02 -6.58 13.06
C SER A 150 4.26 -6.39 12.17
N THR A 151 4.95 -5.24 12.22
CA THR A 151 6.25 -5.08 11.57
C THR A 151 7.26 -6.06 12.15
N MET A 152 7.38 -6.13 13.47
CA MET A 152 8.33 -7.01 14.14
C MET A 152 8.10 -8.47 13.76
N ILE A 153 6.84 -8.92 13.72
CA ILE A 153 6.48 -10.25 13.23
C ILE A 153 6.90 -10.43 11.76
N SER A 154 6.58 -9.46 10.89
CA SER A 154 6.94 -9.51 9.46
C SER A 154 8.45 -9.60 9.25
N MET A 155 9.21 -8.79 10.01
CA MET A 155 10.67 -8.78 10.00
C MET A 155 11.24 -10.10 10.47
N PHE A 156 10.75 -10.62 11.59
CA PHE A 156 11.18 -11.91 12.15
C PHE A 156 10.97 -13.06 11.15
N LEU A 157 9.77 -13.14 10.56
CA LEU A 157 9.44 -14.15 9.56
C LEU A 157 10.30 -13.99 8.30
N SER A 158 10.52 -12.76 7.83
CA SER A 158 11.38 -12.49 6.67
C SER A 158 12.84 -12.85 6.93
N MET A 159 13.37 -12.58 8.13
CA MET A 159 14.74 -12.97 8.51
C MET A 159 14.93 -14.48 8.52
N ILE A 160 14.01 -15.23 9.13
CA ILE A 160 14.07 -16.70 9.12
C ILE A 160 13.97 -17.23 7.69
N THR A 161 13.06 -16.66 6.89
CA THR A 161 12.88 -17.05 5.49
C THR A 161 14.17 -16.80 4.68
N LEU A 162 14.81 -15.64 4.86
CA LEU A 162 16.08 -15.31 4.20
C LEU A 162 17.21 -16.26 4.60
N ALA A 163 17.35 -16.55 5.90
CA ALA A 163 18.35 -17.49 6.39
C ALA A 163 18.15 -18.88 5.76
N GLN A 164 16.90 -19.36 5.72
CA GLN A 164 16.59 -20.65 5.14
C GLN A 164 16.82 -20.68 3.61
N LEU A 165 16.44 -19.63 2.89
CA LEU A 165 16.70 -19.51 1.45
C LEU A 165 18.21 -19.48 1.15
N TYR A 166 18.99 -18.81 1.99
CA TYR A 166 20.45 -18.80 1.88
C TYR A 166 21.04 -20.21 2.06
N CYS A 167 20.58 -20.96 3.07
CA CYS A 167 21.00 -22.34 3.30
C CYS A 167 20.56 -23.30 2.18
N LEU A 168 19.38 -23.08 1.59
CA LEU A 168 18.90 -23.90 0.47
C LEU A 168 19.67 -23.63 -0.82
N ARG A 169 20.04 -22.37 -1.09
CA ARG A 169 20.75 -21.95 -2.31
C ARG A 169 22.02 -22.76 -2.57
N THR A 170 22.73 -23.20 -1.53
CA THR A 170 23.98 -23.97 -1.66
C THR A 170 23.75 -25.43 -2.09
N LYS A 171 22.49 -25.90 -2.14
CA LYS A 171 22.13 -27.31 -2.36
C LYS A 171 21.34 -27.58 -3.65
N VAL A 172 21.03 -26.56 -4.45
CA VAL A 172 20.10 -26.68 -5.61
C VAL A 172 20.76 -26.50 -6.96
N SER A 173 20.13 -27.07 -7.99
CA SER A 173 20.55 -26.95 -9.40
C SER A 173 20.51 -25.50 -9.90
N MET A 174 21.30 -25.17 -10.93
CA MET A 174 21.43 -23.81 -11.48
C MET A 174 20.09 -23.14 -11.88
N LYS A 175 19.14 -23.89 -12.46
CA LYS A 175 17.82 -23.34 -12.83
C LYS A 175 16.98 -23.02 -11.59
N GLN A 176 17.01 -23.89 -10.58
CA GLN A 176 16.31 -23.67 -9.32
C GLN A 176 16.97 -22.52 -8.53
N ALA A 177 18.30 -22.42 -8.57
CA ALA A 177 19.05 -21.36 -7.89
C ALA A 177 18.66 -19.95 -8.37
N LYS A 178 18.28 -19.77 -9.65
CA LYS A 178 17.77 -18.49 -10.16
C LYS A 178 16.42 -18.13 -9.54
N ILE A 179 15.52 -19.09 -9.42
CA ILE A 179 14.19 -18.90 -8.80
C ILE A 179 14.37 -18.54 -7.31
N GLU A 180 15.21 -19.29 -6.59
CA GLU A 180 15.52 -19.02 -5.18
C GLU A 180 16.17 -17.64 -5.00
N ARG A 181 17.09 -17.23 -5.89
CA ARG A 181 17.72 -15.90 -5.85
C ARG A 181 16.68 -14.78 -6.00
N ASN A 182 15.76 -14.92 -6.96
CA ASN A 182 14.71 -13.94 -7.16
C ASN A 182 13.77 -13.86 -5.95
N LEU A 183 13.43 -15.00 -5.34
CA LEU A 183 12.62 -15.05 -4.13
C LEU A 183 13.34 -14.42 -2.92
N MET A 184 14.65 -14.63 -2.80
CA MET A 184 15.48 -14.01 -1.77
C MET A 184 15.54 -12.48 -1.94
N ILE A 185 15.76 -11.98 -3.15
CA ILE A 185 15.73 -10.53 -3.46
C ILE A 185 14.36 -9.94 -3.10
N TYR A 186 13.28 -10.61 -3.50
CA TYR A 186 11.93 -10.20 -3.18
C TYR A 186 11.69 -10.10 -1.66
N THR A 187 12.11 -11.11 -0.92
CA THR A 187 11.96 -11.17 0.55
C THR A 187 12.80 -10.09 1.23
N LEU A 188 14.02 -9.83 0.74
CA LEU A 188 14.88 -8.77 1.24
C LEU A 188 14.26 -7.39 1.02
N LEU A 189 13.70 -7.12 -0.15
CA LEU A 189 13.05 -5.84 -0.44
C LEU A 189 11.77 -5.64 0.39
N THR A 190 11.01 -6.71 0.62
CA THR A 190 9.84 -6.70 1.52
C THR A 190 10.28 -6.39 2.96
N PHE A 191 11.38 -6.98 3.43
CA PHE A 191 11.97 -6.71 4.74
C PHE A 191 12.44 -5.25 4.87
N LEU A 192 13.19 -4.73 3.90
CA LEU A 192 13.64 -3.33 3.89
C LEU A 192 12.45 -2.36 3.85
N SER A 193 11.41 -2.67 3.08
CA SER A 193 10.19 -1.88 3.04
C SER A 193 9.49 -1.84 4.39
N SER A 194 9.45 -2.98 5.09
CA SER A 194 8.87 -3.07 6.45
C SER A 194 9.65 -2.20 7.44
N LEU A 195 10.98 -2.20 7.39
CA LEU A 195 11.83 -1.34 8.22
C LEU A 195 11.53 0.15 8.01
N VAL A 196 11.42 0.58 6.76
CA VAL A 196 11.13 1.99 6.44
C VAL A 196 9.74 2.38 6.95
N MET A 197 8.73 1.53 6.75
CA MET A 197 7.38 1.79 7.28
C MET A 197 7.37 1.91 8.80
N ASP A 198 8.09 1.02 9.49
CA ASP A 198 8.17 1.01 10.95
C ASP A 198 8.83 2.28 11.49
N TRP A 199 9.96 2.65 10.89
CA TRP A 199 10.67 3.89 11.23
C TRP A 199 9.77 5.12 11.09
N GLN A 200 9.07 5.25 9.97
CA GLN A 200 8.15 6.35 9.75
C GLN A 200 7.02 6.38 10.78
N GLN A 201 6.49 5.21 11.10
CA GLN A 201 5.35 5.08 11.98
C GLN A 201 5.74 5.36 13.45
N PHE A 202 6.92 4.90 13.87
CA PHE A 202 7.53 5.25 15.15
C PHE A 202 7.76 6.76 15.27
N TYR A 203 8.38 7.35 14.24
CA TYR A 203 8.65 8.79 14.21
C TYR A 203 7.35 9.60 14.29
N ARG A 204 6.31 9.21 13.52
CA ARG A 204 4.99 9.84 13.58
C ARG A 204 4.36 9.76 14.97
N VAL A 205 4.38 8.58 15.62
CA VAL A 205 3.80 8.41 16.97
C VAL A 205 4.54 9.29 17.98
N HIS A 206 5.86 9.33 17.92
CA HIS A 206 6.67 10.19 18.78
C HIS A 206 6.31 11.67 18.61
N THR A 207 6.16 12.14 17.37
CA THR A 207 5.78 13.54 17.10
C THR A 207 4.34 13.86 17.53
N VAL A 208 3.39 12.94 17.34
CA VAL A 208 2.00 13.11 17.83
C VAL A 208 1.98 13.22 19.36
N ASN A 209 2.78 12.42 20.06
CA ASN A 209 2.85 12.45 21.53
C ASN A 209 3.44 13.77 22.06
N ASN A 210 4.46 14.30 21.39
CA ASN A 210 5.07 15.58 21.77
C ASN A 210 4.27 16.80 21.30
N TYR A 211 3.19 16.59 20.55
CA TYR A 211 2.34 17.64 19.97
C TYR A 211 3.14 18.70 19.18
N ASP A 212 4.19 18.27 18.50
CA ASP A 212 5.04 19.13 17.68
C ASP A 212 4.38 19.35 16.31
N LYS A 213 3.60 20.43 16.21
CA LYS A 213 2.78 20.75 15.04
C LYS A 213 3.60 20.92 13.75
N GLU A 214 4.76 21.56 13.84
CA GLU A 214 5.64 21.80 12.69
C GLU A 214 6.21 20.49 12.16
N LYS A 215 6.72 19.63 13.04
CA LYS A 215 7.18 18.30 12.65
C LYS A 215 6.04 17.43 12.13
N LEU A 216 4.83 17.52 12.68
CA LEU A 216 3.68 16.76 12.16
C LEU A 216 3.34 17.16 10.71
N ALA A 217 3.35 18.45 10.40
CA ALA A 217 3.12 18.94 9.04
C ALA A 217 4.22 18.45 8.08
N TRP A 218 5.49 18.54 8.51
CA TRP A 218 6.63 18.06 7.72
C TRP A 218 6.58 16.54 7.49
N ILE A 219 6.31 15.75 8.53
CA ILE A 219 6.13 14.28 8.43
C ILE A 219 4.99 13.94 7.49
N GLY A 220 3.85 14.64 7.60
CA GLY A 220 2.71 14.43 6.72
C GLY A 220 3.07 14.55 5.25
N LYS A 221 3.89 15.55 4.88
CA LYS A 221 4.38 15.72 3.51
C LYS A 221 5.27 14.55 3.05
N GLN A 222 6.25 14.16 3.87
CA GLN A 222 7.20 13.07 3.55
C GLN A 222 6.52 11.70 3.50
N TYR A 223 5.53 11.49 4.36
CA TYR A 223 4.83 10.23 4.53
C TYR A 223 4.20 9.76 3.22
N PHE A 224 3.52 10.64 2.49
CA PHE A 224 2.89 10.29 1.21
C PHE A 224 3.91 9.87 0.15
N TRP A 225 5.04 10.55 0.07
CA TRP A 225 6.10 10.23 -0.90
C TRP A 225 6.75 8.88 -0.63
N ILE A 226 7.15 8.65 0.61
CA ILE A 226 7.79 7.40 1.00
C ILE A 226 6.79 6.24 0.86
N ASN A 227 5.54 6.44 1.25
CA ASN A 227 4.50 5.44 1.07
C ASN A 227 4.31 5.09 -0.42
N ASP A 228 4.27 6.08 -1.32
CA ASP A 228 4.19 5.83 -2.76
C ASP A 228 5.39 5.02 -3.28
N ILE A 229 6.60 5.32 -2.82
CA ILE A 229 7.82 4.57 -3.18
C ILE A 229 7.74 3.12 -2.69
N LEU A 230 7.32 2.90 -1.45
CA LEU A 230 7.21 1.56 -0.86
C LEU A 230 6.13 0.71 -1.52
N VAL A 231 5.01 1.35 -1.82
CA VAL A 231 3.91 0.76 -2.56
C VAL A 231 4.36 0.35 -3.97
N PHE A 232 5.04 1.25 -4.67
CA PHE A 232 5.53 1.00 -6.02
C PHE A 232 6.66 -0.04 -6.06
N SER A 233 7.58 0.00 -5.09
CA SER A 233 8.73 -0.90 -5.03
C SER A 233 8.29 -2.36 -4.91
N ASN A 234 7.27 -2.65 -4.09
CA ASN A 234 6.76 -4.00 -3.90
C ASN A 234 6.10 -4.55 -5.17
N LEU A 235 5.28 -3.73 -5.84
CA LEU A 235 4.68 -4.09 -7.12
C LEU A 235 5.76 -4.34 -8.19
N TYR A 236 6.71 -3.43 -8.32
CA TYR A 236 7.80 -3.52 -9.29
C TYR A 236 8.67 -4.75 -9.05
N THR A 237 9.00 -5.04 -7.78
CA THR A 237 9.78 -6.22 -7.40
C THR A 237 9.02 -7.51 -7.72
N LEU A 238 7.71 -7.55 -7.49
CA LEU A 238 6.89 -8.70 -7.88
C LEU A 238 6.98 -8.94 -9.39
N ILE A 239 6.85 -7.89 -10.20
CA ILE A 239 6.91 -7.97 -11.66
C ILE A 239 8.28 -8.48 -12.12
N ILE A 240 9.38 -7.96 -11.57
CA ILE A 240 10.73 -8.39 -11.94
C ILE A 240 11.05 -9.81 -11.47
N CYS A 241 10.72 -10.12 -10.22
CA CYS A 241 11.15 -11.37 -9.59
C CYS A 241 10.24 -12.56 -9.96
N CYS A 242 8.97 -12.34 -10.28
CA CYS A 242 8.01 -13.39 -10.63
C CYS A 242 7.73 -13.42 -12.14
N TRP A 243 8.51 -14.22 -12.88
CA TRP A 243 8.35 -14.42 -14.33
C TRP A 243 6.92 -14.72 -14.80
N PRO A 244 6.10 -15.57 -14.11
CA PRO A 244 4.72 -15.78 -14.53
C PRO A 244 3.87 -14.50 -14.50
N VAL A 245 4.11 -13.62 -13.52
CA VAL A 245 3.41 -12.33 -13.43
C VAL A 245 3.86 -11.40 -14.56
N ALA A 246 5.17 -11.35 -14.83
CA ALA A 246 5.72 -10.60 -15.97
C ALA A 246 5.11 -11.07 -17.30
N SER A 247 4.97 -12.39 -17.50
CA SER A 247 4.39 -12.96 -18.72
C SER A 247 2.91 -12.59 -18.88
N ILE A 248 2.12 -12.63 -17.80
CA ILE A 248 0.71 -12.20 -17.82
C ILE A 248 0.60 -10.71 -18.16
N LEU A 249 1.49 -9.87 -17.62
CA LEU A 249 1.51 -8.44 -17.91
C LEU A 249 1.96 -8.15 -19.34
N GLN A 250 2.91 -8.90 -19.88
CA GLN A 250 3.29 -8.81 -21.29
C GLN A 250 2.11 -9.19 -22.19
N GLU A 251 1.41 -10.29 -21.91
CA GLU A 251 0.19 -10.67 -22.64
C GLU A 251 -0.92 -9.61 -22.53
N ALA A 252 -1.12 -9.03 -21.34
CA ALA A 252 -2.08 -7.95 -21.13
C ALA A 252 -1.72 -6.68 -21.93
N LYS A 253 -0.43 -6.32 -21.97
CA LYS A 253 0.10 -5.21 -22.77
C LYS A 253 -0.15 -5.42 -24.27
N TRP A 254 0.07 -6.65 -24.77
CA TRP A 254 -0.25 -7.00 -26.15
C TRP A 254 -1.76 -6.94 -26.45
N THR A 255 -2.61 -7.23 -25.46
CA THR A 255 -4.07 -7.17 -25.60
C THR A 255 -4.60 -5.73 -25.61
N LEU A 256 -3.95 -4.80 -24.89
CA LEU A 256 -4.29 -3.37 -24.89
C LEU A 256 -3.78 -2.63 -26.15
N LEU A 257 -2.63 -3.05 -26.68
CA LEU A 257 -2.03 -2.44 -27.87
C LEU A 257 -2.56 -3.01 -29.19
N VAL A 258 -3.10 -4.23 -29.18
CA VAL A 258 -3.68 -4.88 -30.36
C VAL A 258 -5.02 -5.49 -29.97
N PRO A 259 -6.16 -4.86 -30.31
CA PRO A 259 -7.47 -5.47 -30.10
C PRO A 259 -7.61 -6.67 -31.04
N ARG A 260 -7.26 -7.86 -30.55
CA ARG A 260 -7.38 -9.11 -31.32
C ARG A 260 -8.86 -9.43 -31.55
N GLN A 261 -9.28 -9.51 -32.82
CA GLN A 261 -10.56 -10.10 -33.21
C GLN A 261 -10.70 -11.50 -32.57
N LYS A 262 -11.82 -11.69 -31.85
CA LYS A 262 -12.11 -12.89 -31.06
C LYS A 262 -12.20 -14.13 -31.97
N SER A 263 -11.23 -15.03 -31.87
CA SER A 263 -11.39 -16.42 -32.32
C SER A 263 -11.96 -17.24 -31.15
N SER A 264 -13.08 -17.92 -31.40
CA SER A 264 -13.88 -18.72 -30.45
C SER A 264 -13.14 -19.94 -29.88
N ALA A 265 -11.98 -20.32 -30.42
CA ALA A 265 -11.23 -21.50 -30.00
C ALA A 265 -10.52 -21.34 -28.63
N MET A 266 -10.29 -20.11 -28.14
CA MET A 266 -9.48 -19.87 -26.93
C MET A 266 -10.29 -19.76 -25.63
N GLN A 267 -11.63 -19.76 -25.71
CA GLN A 267 -12.51 -19.60 -24.53
C GLN A 267 -12.66 -20.90 -23.71
N ALA A 268 -12.40 -22.07 -24.31
CA ALA A 268 -12.63 -23.35 -23.63
C ALA A 268 -11.53 -23.74 -22.61
N THR A 269 -10.31 -23.22 -22.73
CA THR A 269 -9.16 -23.72 -21.94
C THR A 269 -8.88 -22.92 -20.66
N PHE A 270 -9.50 -21.74 -20.47
CA PHE A 270 -9.04 -20.77 -19.45
C PHE A 270 -10.18 -20.04 -18.71
N GLY A 271 -11.26 -20.75 -18.37
CA GLY A 271 -12.42 -20.20 -17.66
C GLY A 271 -12.11 -19.46 -16.35
N ASN A 272 -11.02 -19.81 -15.66
CA ASN A 272 -10.59 -19.12 -14.42
C ASN A 272 -9.58 -17.98 -14.64
N VAL A 273 -8.97 -17.85 -15.83
CA VAL A 273 -7.99 -16.78 -16.14
C VAL A 273 -8.67 -15.51 -16.66
N TYR A 274 -9.91 -15.61 -17.15
CA TYR A 274 -10.68 -14.46 -17.62
C TYR A 274 -10.98 -13.43 -16.51
N SER A 275 -11.22 -13.86 -15.26
CA SER A 275 -11.40 -12.90 -14.14
C SER A 275 -10.10 -12.16 -13.79
N MET A 276 -8.94 -12.81 -13.94
CA MET A 276 -7.63 -12.18 -13.78
C MET A 276 -7.31 -11.21 -14.93
N ARG A 277 -7.69 -11.52 -16.17
CA ARG A 277 -7.42 -10.65 -17.34
C ARG A 277 -8.05 -9.27 -17.23
N VAL A 278 -9.32 -9.19 -16.82
CA VAL A 278 -10.04 -7.92 -16.61
C VAL A 278 -9.42 -7.13 -15.45
N GLN A 279 -8.96 -7.85 -14.43
CA GLN A 279 -8.32 -7.26 -13.26
C GLN A 279 -6.93 -6.68 -13.56
N TRP A 280 -6.16 -7.26 -14.47
CA TRP A 280 -4.82 -6.77 -14.87
C TRP A 280 -4.86 -5.69 -15.97
N SER A 281 -5.92 -5.63 -16.79
CA SER A 281 -6.09 -4.51 -17.72
C SER A 281 -6.22 -3.18 -16.97
N ILE A 282 -6.86 -3.19 -15.79
CA ILE A 282 -6.93 -2.01 -14.91
C ILE A 282 -5.53 -1.54 -14.49
N TYR A 283 -4.61 -2.44 -14.14
CA TYR A 283 -3.23 -2.06 -13.77
C TYR A 283 -2.43 -1.55 -14.96
N ALA A 284 -2.58 -2.18 -16.12
CA ALA A 284 -1.87 -1.74 -17.32
C ALA A 284 -2.38 -0.37 -17.80
N SER A 285 -3.70 -0.14 -17.81
CA SER A 285 -4.30 1.17 -18.08
C SER A 285 -3.94 2.21 -17.01
N THR A 286 -3.89 1.82 -15.74
CA THR A 286 -3.42 2.68 -14.64
C THR A 286 -1.95 3.04 -14.81
N PHE A 287 -1.10 2.08 -15.13
CA PHE A 287 0.33 2.28 -15.33
C PHE A 287 0.60 3.18 -16.54
N GLU A 288 -0.16 3.02 -17.62
CA GLU A 288 -0.09 3.88 -18.80
C GLU A 288 -0.61 5.30 -18.51
N ALA A 289 -1.69 5.43 -17.73
CA ALA A 289 -2.19 6.71 -17.25
C ALA A 289 -1.18 7.41 -16.33
N LEU A 290 -0.51 6.66 -15.46
CA LEU A 290 0.54 7.17 -14.57
C LEU A 290 1.78 7.62 -15.37
N GLN A 291 2.18 6.85 -16.40
CA GLN A 291 3.27 7.25 -17.31
C GLN A 291 2.94 8.51 -18.12
N LYS A 292 1.67 8.67 -18.52
CA LYS A 292 1.19 9.90 -19.18
C LYS A 292 1.10 11.08 -18.21
N PHE A 293 0.86 10.84 -16.92
CA PHE A 293 0.81 11.87 -15.88
C PHE A 293 2.19 12.34 -15.42
N ILE A 294 3.21 11.48 -15.49
CA ILE A 294 4.61 11.79 -15.11
C ILE A 294 5.37 12.53 -16.22
N ARG A 295 4.92 12.43 -17.48
CA ARG A 295 5.49 13.15 -18.64
C ARG A 295 4.82 14.50 -18.82
#